data_AF-A0A6I1GU99-F1
#
_entry.id   AF-A0A6I1GU99-F1
#
_cell.length_a   1.000
_cell.length_b   1.000
_cell.length_c   1.000
_cell.angle_alpha   90.00
_cell.angle_beta   90.00
_cell.angle_gamma   90.00
#
_symmetry.space_group_name_H-M   'P 1'
#
loop_
_entity.id
_entity.type
_entity.pdbx_description
1 polymer ?
#
loop_
_entity_poly.entity_id
_entity_poly.type
_entity_poly.pdbx_seq_one_letter_code
_entity_poly.pdbx_strand_id
1 'polypeptide(L)'
;MPGSVSTYRLKRMISIVRKLQRSNAHFKLGELDDIGGCRLIVETNDQVGEAANWLAARLPLKNGSGDKDYIARPQNSGYRSRHLTVFIYLMG
;
A
#
# COMPACT_ATOMS: atom_id res chain seq x y z
N MET A 1 -0.37 9.63 17.67
CA MET A 1 -1.81 9.46 17.45
C MET A 1 -2.32 8.44 18.45
N PRO A 2 -2.84 8.85 19.61
CA PRO A 2 -3.53 7.95 20.54
C PRO A 2 -4.68 7.22 19.82
N GLY A 3 -4.97 5.98 20.20
CA GLY A 3 -6.08 5.21 19.61
C GLY A 3 -5.83 4.60 18.22
N SER A 4 -4.68 4.88 17.57
CA SER A 4 -4.37 4.28 16.28
C SER A 4 -4.00 2.79 16.39
N VAL A 5 -4.34 2.03 15.35
CA VAL A 5 -4.05 0.58 15.27
C VAL A 5 -3.27 0.28 14.00
N SER A 6 -2.19 -0.50 14.13
CA SER A 6 -1.47 -1.06 12.98
C SER A 6 -1.73 -2.55 12.85
N THR A 7 -1.97 -3.01 11.61
CA THR A 7 -2.09 -4.42 11.28
C THR A 7 -1.27 -4.74 10.04
N TYR A 8 -0.77 -5.97 9.95
CA TYR A 8 0.09 -6.42 8.88
C TYR A 8 -0.49 -7.66 8.22
N ARG A 9 -0.31 -7.78 6.90
CA ARG A 9 -0.79 -8.93 6.14
C ARG A 9 0.23 -9.30 5.08
N LEU A 10 0.68 -10.56 5.13
CA LEU A 10 1.33 -11.21 4.01
C LEU A 10 0.27 -11.74 3.05
N LYS A 11 0.50 -11.57 1.75
CA LYS A 11 -0.37 -12.11 0.72
C LYS A 11 -0.24 -13.62 0.68
N ARG A 12 -1.38 -14.30 0.60
CA ARG A 12 -1.40 -15.77 0.53
C ARG A 12 -0.76 -16.24 -0.77
N MET A 13 0.00 -17.34 -0.69
CA MET A 13 0.72 -17.94 -1.82
C MET A 13 -0.18 -18.18 -3.04
N ILE A 14 -1.40 -18.69 -2.84
CA ILE A 14 -2.35 -18.91 -3.93
C ILE A 14 -2.74 -17.63 -4.68
N SER A 15 -2.84 -16.50 -3.97
CA SER A 15 -3.13 -15.19 -4.57
C SER A 15 -1.91 -14.59 -5.26
N ILE A 16 -0.70 -14.94 -4.83
CA ILE A 16 0.55 -14.57 -5.50
C ILE A 16 0.65 -15.33 -6.83
N VAL A 17 0.52 -16.66 -6.81
CA VAL A 17 0.57 -17.53 -8.00
C VAL A 17 -0.46 -17.09 -9.04
N ARG A 18 -1.73 -16.88 -8.64
CA ARG A 18 -2.78 -16.39 -9.55
C ARG A 18 -2.47 -15.02 -10.16
N LYS A 19 -1.76 -14.13 -9.44
CA LYS A 19 -1.39 -12.80 -9.96
C LYS A 19 -0.27 -12.91 -11.00
N LEU A 20 0.69 -13.83 -10.79
CA LEU A 20 1.77 -14.14 -11.74
C LEU A 20 1.27 -14.85 -13.00
N GLN A 21 0.25 -15.70 -12.88
CA GLN A 21 -0.32 -16.47 -14.00
C GLN A 21 -1.31 -15.68 -14.86
N ARG A 22 -1.60 -14.41 -14.55
CA ARG A 22 -2.48 -13.59 -15.40
C ARG A 22 -1.81 -13.40 -16.75
N SER A 23 -2.47 -13.85 -17.81
CA SER A 23 -2.02 -13.81 -19.21
C SER A 23 -1.58 -12.43 -19.71
N ASN A 24 -2.02 -11.36 -19.04
CA ASN A 24 -1.79 -9.97 -19.44
C ASN A 24 -0.77 -9.28 -18.51
N ALA A 25 -0.04 -10.05 -17.70
CA ALA A 25 0.76 -9.55 -16.60
C ALA A 25 2.13 -10.26 -16.58
N HIS A 26 3.13 -9.70 -17.26
CA HIS A 26 4.52 -10.17 -17.22
C HIS A 26 5.25 -9.71 -15.94
N PHE A 27 4.60 -9.77 -14.77
CA PHE A 27 5.25 -9.38 -13.52
C PHE A 27 6.20 -10.48 -13.06
N LYS A 28 7.46 -10.15 -12.81
CA LYS A 28 8.36 -10.97 -12.00
C LYS A 28 7.90 -10.89 -10.54
N LEU A 29 8.17 -11.93 -9.75
CA LEU A 29 7.78 -11.98 -8.34
C LEU A 29 8.25 -10.76 -7.54
N GLY A 30 9.47 -10.28 -7.78
CA GLY A 30 10.05 -9.09 -7.13
C GLY A 30 9.39 -7.76 -7.52
N GLU A 31 8.53 -7.74 -8.54
CA GLU A 31 7.81 -6.54 -9.00
C GLU A 31 6.38 -6.48 -8.43
N LEU A 32 5.98 -7.44 -7.60
CA LEU A 32 4.66 -7.47 -6.98
C LEU A 32 4.59 -6.51 -5.79
N ASP A 33 3.91 -5.38 -5.99
CA ASP A 33 3.70 -4.33 -4.98
C ASP A 33 2.97 -4.80 -3.68
N ASP A 34 2.26 -5.94 -3.70
CA ASP A 34 1.37 -6.35 -2.60
C ASP A 34 1.77 -7.68 -1.94
N ILE A 35 3.06 -8.04 -1.87
CA ILE A 35 3.45 -9.28 -1.18
C ILE A 35 3.26 -9.13 0.34
N GLY A 36 3.71 -8.01 0.89
CA GLY A 36 3.44 -7.59 2.27
C GLY A 36 2.69 -6.28 2.27
N GLY A 37 1.82 -6.08 3.27
CA GLY A 37 1.12 -4.82 3.47
C GLY A 37 0.96 -4.49 4.94
N CYS A 38 1.07 -3.22 5.26
CA CYS A 38 0.71 -2.63 6.55
C CYS A 38 -0.57 -1.81 6.36
N ARG A 39 -1.47 -1.84 7.34
CA ARG A 39 -2.60 -0.93 7.42
C ARG A 39 -2.53 -0.20 8.75
N LEU A 40 -2.48 1.11 8.66
CA LEU A 40 -2.64 2.02 9.78
C LEU A 40 -4.10 2.51 9.79
N ILE A 41 -4.77 2.32 10.91
CA ILE A 41 -6.15 2.76 11.16
C ILE A 41 -6.07 3.90 12.16
N VAL A 42 -6.70 5.03 11.81
CA VAL A 42 -6.70 6.27 12.58
C VAL A 42 -8.13 6.80 12.67
N GLU A 43 -8.36 7.78 13.53
CA GLU A 43 -9.70 8.26 13.87
C GLU A 43 -10.27 9.23 12.83
N THR A 44 -9.42 10.04 12.17
CA THR A 44 -9.86 11.09 11.24
C THR A 44 -9.10 11.07 9.91
N ASN A 45 -9.70 11.65 8.87
CA ASN A 45 -9.03 11.81 7.57
C ASN A 45 -7.81 12.74 7.65
N ASP A 46 -7.82 13.74 8.55
CA ASP A 46 -6.67 14.62 8.77
C ASP A 46 -5.48 13.82 9.30
N GLN A 47 -5.72 12.91 10.26
CA GLN A 47 -4.70 11.98 10.74
C GLN A 47 -4.20 11.03 9.63
N VAL A 48 -5.04 10.65 8.66
CA VAL A 48 -4.59 9.89 7.48
C VAL A 48 -3.60 10.73 6.66
N GLY A 49 -3.91 12.01 6.42
CA GLY A 49 -3.03 12.93 5.71
C GLY A 49 -1.69 13.12 6.41
N GLU A 50 -1.71 13.40 7.72
CA GLU A 50 -0.50 13.54 8.54
C GLU A 50 0.36 12.28 8.51
N ALA A 51 -0.24 11.11 8.74
CA ALA A 51 0.49 9.84 8.73
C ALA A 51 1.08 9.54 7.36
N ALA A 52 0.33 9.77 6.29
CA ALA A 52 0.80 9.54 4.93
C ALA A 52 1.98 10.46 4.58
N ASN A 53 1.89 11.75 4.90
CA ASN A 53 2.98 12.70 4.67
C ASN A 53 4.22 12.32 5.49
N TRP A 54 4.04 11.93 6.76
CA TRP A 54 5.12 11.51 7.63
C TRP A 54 5.86 10.26 7.10
N LEU A 55 5.11 9.28 6.59
CA LEU A 55 5.63 8.05 5.98
C LEU A 55 6.30 8.33 4.63
N ALA A 56 5.67 9.11 3.76
CA ALA A 56 6.20 9.48 2.44
C ALA A 56 7.55 10.21 2.54
N ALA A 57 7.73 11.02 3.58
CA ALA A 57 9.00 11.70 3.85
C ALA A 57 10.14 10.77 4.32
N ARG A 58 9.84 9.54 4.72
CA ARG A 58 10.80 8.59 5.34
C ARG A 58 11.00 7.30 4.57
N LEU A 59 10.08 6.95 3.68
CA LEU A 59 10.10 5.70 2.95
C LEU A 59 10.34 5.96 1.45
N PRO A 60 11.11 5.09 0.78
CA PRO A 60 11.34 5.20 -0.66
C PRO A 60 10.09 4.75 -1.42
N LEU A 61 9.18 5.70 -1.68
CA LEU A 61 7.97 5.47 -2.45
C LEU A 61 8.30 5.09 -3.89
N LYS A 62 7.48 4.22 -4.48
CA LYS A 62 7.56 3.88 -5.89
C LYS A 62 7.26 5.11 -6.76
N ASN A 63 8.15 5.42 -7.71
CA ASN A 63 8.01 6.59 -8.58
C ASN A 63 6.66 6.62 -9.33
N GLY A 64 6.04 7.81 -9.41
CA GLY A 64 4.85 8.12 -10.21
C GLY A 64 3.53 7.47 -9.76
N SER A 65 3.56 6.36 -9.02
CA SER A 65 2.37 5.58 -8.66
C SER A 65 2.34 5.07 -7.21
N GLY A 66 3.39 5.38 -6.45
CA GLY A 66 3.55 4.93 -5.07
C GLY A 66 2.71 5.68 -4.05
N ASP A 67 1.93 6.68 -4.46
CA ASP A 67 1.03 7.39 -3.58
C ASP A 67 -0.32 7.64 -4.26
N LYS A 68 -1.40 7.05 -3.72
CA LYS A 68 -2.76 7.14 -4.26
C LYS A 68 -3.74 7.62 -3.21
N ASP A 69 -4.39 8.75 -3.48
CA ASP A 69 -5.38 9.34 -2.60
C ASP A 69 -6.81 8.95 -3.00
N TYR A 70 -7.33 7.88 -2.39
CA TYR A 70 -8.73 7.50 -2.57
C TYR A 70 -9.66 8.23 -1.59
N ILE A 71 -9.17 9.11 -0.72
CA ILE A 71 -10.02 10.00 0.08
C ILE A 71 -10.41 11.21 -0.77
N ALA A 72 -9.43 11.84 -1.41
CA ALA A 72 -9.65 12.96 -2.33
C ALA A 72 -10.32 12.52 -3.65
N ARG A 73 -10.01 11.31 -4.14
CA ARG A 73 -10.57 10.74 -5.37
C ARG A 73 -11.17 9.35 -5.10
N PRO A 74 -12.33 9.27 -4.44
CA PRO A 74 -12.93 8.00 -4.04
C PRO A 74 -13.30 7.13 -5.24
N GLN A 75 -13.24 5.81 -5.05
CA GLN A 75 -13.73 4.88 -6.06
C GLN A 75 -15.26 4.92 -6.12
N ASN A 76 -15.83 4.48 -7.25
CA ASN A 76 -17.29 4.40 -7.43
C ASN A 76 -17.99 3.54 -6.36
N SER A 77 -17.26 2.61 -5.74
CA SER A 77 -17.75 1.78 -4.62
C SER A 77 -17.91 2.55 -3.30
N GLY A 78 -17.47 3.82 -3.24
CA GLY A 78 -17.38 4.60 -2.01
C GLY A 78 -16.12 4.32 -1.19
N TYR A 79 -15.22 3.45 -1.67
CA TYR A 79 -13.97 3.14 -0.98
C TYR A 79 -13.06 4.36 -0.82
N ARG A 80 -12.54 4.54 0.41
CA ARG A 80 -11.64 5.62 0.82
C ARG A 80 -10.45 5.10 1.61
N SER A 81 -9.26 5.55 1.25
CA SER A 81 -7.98 5.28 1.93
C SER A 81 -6.87 6.09 1.27
N ARG A 82 -5.74 6.28 1.95
CA ARG A 82 -4.47 6.66 1.32
C ARG A 82 -3.61 5.42 1.13
N HIS A 83 -3.11 5.15 -0.07
CA HIS A 83 -2.25 3.99 -0.35
C HIS A 83 -0.84 4.45 -0.67
N LEU A 84 0.12 3.97 0.12
CA LEU A 84 1.55 4.19 -0.10
C LEU A 84 2.22 2.86 -0.50
N THR A 85 2.83 2.81 -1.68
CA THR A 85 3.62 1.67 -2.15
C THR A 85 5.10 2.03 -2.09
N VAL A 86 5.88 1.22 -1.38
CA VAL A 86 7.31 1.43 -1.13
C VAL A 86 8.14 0.27 -1.69
N PHE A 87 9.39 0.53 -2.03
CA PHE A 87 10.38 -0.53 -2.25
C PHE A 87 11.10 -0.83 -0.95
N ILE A 88 11.10 -2.10 -0.54
CA ILE A 88 11.96 -2.56 0.55
C ILE A 88 13.15 -3.26 -0.10
N TYR A 89 14.31 -2.62 -0.05
CA TYR A 89 15.56 -3.25 -0.43
C TYR A 89 15.99 -4.17 0.71
N LEU A 90 15.92 -5.48 0.49
CA LEU A 90 16.59 -6.43 1.36
C LEU A 90 18.09 -6.31 1.07
N MET A 91 18.86 -5.75 2.00
CA MET A 91 20.32 -5.86 1.93
C MET A 91 20.66 -7.33 2.14
N GLY A 92 21.17 -7.96 1.08
CA GLY A 92 21.79 -9.29 1.13
C GLY A 92 23.22 -9.21 1.62
#